data_AF-A0A3C1L9A6-F1
#
_entry.id   AF-A0A3C1L9A6-F1
#
_cell.length_a   1.000
_cell.length_b   1.000
_cell.length_c   1.000
_cell.angle_alpha   90.00
_cell.angle_beta   90.00
_cell.angle_gamma   90.00
#
_symmetry.space_group_name_H-M   'P 1'
#
loop_
_entity.id
_entity.type
_entity.pdbx_description
1 polymer ?
#
loop_
_entity_poly.entity_id
_entity_poly.type
_entity_poly.pdbx_seq_one_letter_code
_entity_poly.pdbx_strand_id
1 'polypeptide(L)'
;MPTTPKPADDQLAEDRPIIAKAAPAKAPAKPRKAATKRGVKPNSVLAEDHTPSEAIAHAIRMEFGDLSPSVNRIMNAGLHEAGTMHAITLFRESLGVPGDENRNPMVAIEAGRLVPEG
;
A
#
# COMPACT_ATOMS: atom_id res chain seq x y z
N MET A 1 23.61 70.10 25.54
CA MET A 1 24.04 70.45 24.17
C MET A 1 24.78 69.23 23.61
N PRO A 2 24.58 68.80 22.36
CA PRO A 2 23.29 68.38 21.79
C PRO A 2 23.40 67.04 20.98
N THR A 3 22.22 66.50 20.64
CA THR A 3 21.90 65.68 19.43
C THR A 3 22.07 64.14 19.46
N THR A 4 20.98 63.46 19.84
CA THR A 4 20.40 62.21 19.27
C THR A 4 20.16 62.31 17.73
N PRO A 5 19.66 61.31 16.97
CA PRO A 5 19.64 59.83 17.09
C PRO A 5 19.72 59.03 15.73
N LYS A 6 19.69 57.67 15.85
CA LYS A 6 18.96 56.66 15.01
C LYS A 6 19.48 56.30 13.57
N PRO A 7 19.05 55.16 12.96
CA PRO A 7 19.03 53.76 13.44
C PRO A 7 19.39 52.71 12.34
N ALA A 8 19.58 51.45 12.75
CA ALA A 8 19.18 50.26 11.99
C ALA A 8 19.01 49.16 13.06
N ASP A 9 17.90 49.10 13.80
CA ASP A 9 16.62 48.49 13.39
C ASP A 9 16.81 47.04 12.89
N ASP A 10 16.81 46.11 13.85
CA ASP A 10 16.26 44.76 13.65
C ASP A 10 15.65 44.32 15.00
N GLN A 11 14.49 44.90 15.33
CA GLN A 11 13.58 44.37 16.35
C GLN A 11 12.76 43.25 15.70
N LEU A 12 12.80 42.04 16.24
CA LEU A 12 11.83 41.53 17.23
C LEU A 12 10.37 41.66 16.76
N ALA A 13 9.73 40.53 16.48
CA ALA A 13 8.56 40.03 17.21
C ALA A 13 7.71 39.07 16.36
N GLU A 14 7.23 38.02 17.02
CA GLU A 14 6.13 37.15 16.61
C GLU A 14 4.93 37.90 15.99
N ASP A 15 4.34 37.32 14.93
CA ASP A 15 2.88 37.23 14.78
C ASP A 15 2.51 36.21 13.68
N ARG A 16 1.90 35.09 14.06
CA ARG A 16 0.94 34.38 13.18
C ARG A 16 -0.40 35.12 13.37
N PRO A 17 -1.32 35.25 12.40
CA PRO A 17 -1.68 34.18 11.46
C PRO A 17 -2.28 34.62 10.08
N ILE A 18 -2.70 33.60 9.30
CA ILE A 18 -3.82 33.52 8.33
C ILE A 18 -3.85 34.27 6.96
N ILE A 19 -3.98 33.43 5.91
CA ILE A 19 -4.84 33.54 4.69
C ILE A 19 -4.18 33.86 3.32
N ALA A 20 -4.30 32.84 2.47
CA ALA A 20 -4.60 32.84 1.03
C ALA A 20 -3.51 32.96 -0.06
N LYS A 21 -3.61 31.92 -0.92
CA LYS A 21 -3.71 31.93 -2.38
C LYS A 21 -2.44 31.74 -3.21
N ALA A 22 -2.55 30.65 -3.97
CA ALA A 22 -2.21 30.50 -5.39
C ALA A 22 -0.80 30.02 -5.76
N ALA A 23 -0.75 28.74 -6.13
CA ALA A 23 0.18 28.20 -7.12
C ALA A 23 0.13 29.00 -8.44
N PRO A 24 1.14 28.90 -9.33
CA PRO A 24 1.06 27.82 -10.32
C PRO A 24 2.40 27.23 -10.85
N ALA A 25 2.31 25.92 -11.15
CA ALA A 25 2.73 25.22 -12.37
C ALA A 25 4.19 25.25 -12.86
N LYS A 26 4.81 24.04 -12.90
CA LYS A 26 5.61 23.60 -14.05
C LYS A 26 5.51 22.08 -14.28
N ALA A 27 5.17 21.76 -15.54
CA ALA A 27 5.30 20.49 -16.28
C ALA A 27 4.27 19.35 -16.07
N PRO A 28 3.47 19.00 -17.10
CA PRO A 28 2.49 17.92 -17.05
C PRO A 28 3.12 16.59 -17.49
N ALA A 29 3.47 15.73 -16.53
CA ALA A 29 3.71 14.32 -16.82
C ALA A 29 2.35 13.62 -16.96
N LYS A 30 1.96 13.29 -18.20
CA LYS A 30 0.75 12.54 -18.52
C LYS A 30 0.67 11.24 -17.70
N PRO A 31 -0.28 11.06 -16.76
CA PRO A 31 -0.55 9.73 -16.26
C PRO A 31 -1.34 8.99 -17.35
N ARG A 32 -0.74 7.88 -17.79
CA ARG A 32 -1.31 6.95 -18.77
C ARG A 32 -2.74 6.61 -18.38
N LYS A 33 -3.64 6.62 -19.38
CA LYS A 33 -5.04 6.22 -19.23
C LYS A 33 -5.13 4.94 -18.41
N ALA A 34 -5.80 5.01 -17.27
CA ALA A 34 -6.19 3.84 -16.50
C ALA A 34 -6.99 2.93 -17.44
N ALA A 35 -6.40 1.79 -17.78
CA ALA A 35 -7.03 0.80 -18.62
C ALA A 35 -8.29 0.29 -17.91
N THR A 36 -9.43 0.55 -18.53
CA THR A 36 -10.72 -0.07 -18.24
C THR A 36 -10.60 -1.60 -18.23
N LYS A 37 -11.33 -2.21 -17.29
CA LYS A 37 -11.92 -3.57 -17.27
C LYS A 37 -11.26 -4.58 -16.32
N ARG A 38 -11.87 -4.70 -15.14
CA ARG A 38 -12.79 -5.83 -14.89
C ARG A 38 -13.61 -5.53 -13.63
N GLY A 39 -14.94 -5.51 -13.79
CA GLY A 39 -15.84 -5.55 -12.65
C GLY A 39 -15.58 -6.82 -11.87
N VAL A 40 -15.01 -6.68 -10.68
CA VAL A 40 -14.94 -7.76 -9.70
C VAL A 40 -16.36 -7.93 -9.18
N LYS A 41 -17.04 -8.99 -9.64
CA LYS A 41 -18.28 -9.43 -9.00
C LYS A 41 -17.90 -9.88 -7.58
N PRO A 42 -18.42 -9.26 -6.51
CA PRO A 42 -18.00 -9.56 -5.14
C PRO A 42 -18.52 -10.90 -4.61
N ASN A 43 -19.06 -11.78 -5.47
CA ASN A 43 -19.71 -13.01 -5.03
C ASN A 43 -19.70 -14.10 -6.12
N SER A 44 -18.52 -14.35 -6.72
CA SER A 44 -18.39 -15.53 -7.57
C SER A 44 -18.30 -16.74 -6.64
N VAL A 45 -19.41 -17.46 -6.54
CA VAL A 45 -19.57 -18.75 -5.87
C VAL A 45 -18.30 -19.58 -6.09
N LEU A 46 -17.71 -20.02 -4.97
CA LEU A 46 -16.50 -20.83 -4.90
C LEU A 46 -16.62 -22.01 -5.87
N ALA A 47 -15.92 -21.96 -7.00
CA ALA A 47 -15.82 -23.09 -7.92
C ALA A 47 -15.17 -24.28 -7.19
N GLU A 48 -15.63 -25.50 -7.43
CA GLU A 48 -15.20 -26.71 -6.69
C GLU A 48 -13.73 -27.12 -6.96
N ASP A 49 -13.00 -26.33 -7.77
CA ASP A 49 -11.60 -26.49 -8.20
C ASP A 49 -10.66 -25.39 -7.64
N HIS A 50 -10.93 -24.86 -6.44
CA HIS A 50 -9.99 -23.90 -5.83
C HIS A 50 -8.66 -24.57 -5.53
N THR A 51 -7.57 -23.95 -5.97
CA THR A 51 -6.24 -24.35 -5.52
C THR A 51 -6.11 -24.11 -4.00
N PRO A 52 -5.26 -24.85 -3.27
CA PRO A 52 -5.10 -24.65 -1.84
C PRO A 52 -4.74 -23.19 -1.49
N SER A 53 -4.03 -22.49 -2.37
CA SER A 53 -3.75 -21.06 -2.24
C SER A 53 -5.01 -20.19 -2.24
N GLU A 54 -5.96 -20.47 -3.12
CA GLU A 54 -7.21 -19.71 -3.21
C GLU A 54 -8.11 -19.89 -1.98
N ALA A 55 -8.14 -21.10 -1.41
CA ALA A 55 -8.88 -21.38 -0.19
C ALA A 55 -8.37 -20.52 0.99
N ILE A 56 -7.04 -20.43 1.14
CA ILE A 56 -6.41 -19.59 2.17
C ILE A 56 -6.67 -18.11 1.88
N ALA A 57 -6.51 -17.67 0.63
CA ALA A 57 -6.80 -16.30 0.20
C ALA A 57 -8.26 -15.90 0.48
N HIS A 58 -9.21 -16.82 0.32
CA HIS A 58 -10.61 -16.59 0.63
C HIS A 58 -10.86 -16.49 2.14
N ALA A 59 -10.27 -17.38 2.95
CA ALA A 59 -10.37 -17.31 4.40
C ALA A 59 -9.83 -15.98 4.95
N ILE A 60 -8.67 -15.52 4.48
CA ILE A 60 -8.11 -14.22 4.88
C ILE A 60 -9.04 -13.08 4.48
N ARG A 61 -9.68 -13.12 3.32
CA ARG A 61 -10.63 -12.08 2.90
C ARG A 61 -11.89 -12.05 3.76
N MET A 62 -12.35 -13.21 4.23
CA MET A 62 -13.50 -13.30 5.14
C MET A 62 -13.17 -12.80 6.55
N GLU A 63 -11.99 -13.12 7.07
CA GLU A 63 -11.55 -12.71 8.40
C GLU A 63 -11.03 -11.27 8.44
N PHE A 64 -10.29 -10.86 7.40
CA PHE A 64 -9.60 -9.58 7.28
C PHE A 64 -9.96 -8.89 5.96
N GLY A 65 -11.18 -8.36 5.90
CA GLY A 65 -11.71 -7.68 4.70
C GLY A 65 -10.80 -6.57 4.16
N ASP A 66 -10.12 -5.85 5.05
CA ASP A 66 -9.17 -4.78 4.70
C ASP A 66 -7.92 -5.26 3.95
N LEU A 67 -7.58 -6.55 4.09
CA LEU A 67 -6.41 -7.16 3.44
C LEU A 67 -6.71 -7.74 2.06
N SER A 68 -7.94 -7.60 1.57
CA SER A 68 -8.33 -8.01 0.22
C SER A 68 -7.39 -7.51 -0.89
N PRO A 69 -6.92 -6.24 -0.88
CA PRO A 69 -5.97 -5.75 -1.89
C PRO A 69 -4.61 -6.43 -1.81
N SER A 70 -4.15 -6.74 -0.58
CA SER A 70 -2.87 -7.41 -0.32
C SER A 70 -2.90 -8.87 -0.76
N VAL A 71 -3.97 -9.59 -0.39
CA VAL A 71 -4.21 -10.97 -0.84
C VAL A 71 -4.28 -11.04 -2.36
N ASN A 72 -5.03 -10.12 -2.99
CA ASN A 72 -5.12 -10.08 -4.45
C ASN A 72 -3.75 -9.82 -5.10
N ARG A 73 -2.87 -9.04 -4.46
CA ARG A 73 -1.52 -8.80 -4.95
C ARG A 73 -0.66 -10.07 -4.90
N ILE A 74 -0.74 -10.85 -3.83
CA ILE A 74 -0.04 -12.15 -3.70
C ILE A 74 -0.53 -13.12 -4.77
N MET A 75 -1.85 -13.28 -4.91
CA MET A 75 -2.46 -14.17 -5.91
C MET A 75 -2.14 -13.77 -7.36
N ASN A 76 -1.94 -12.48 -7.64
CA ASN A 76 -1.59 -11.98 -8.98
C ASN A 76 -0.09 -11.70 -9.17
N ALA A 77 0.77 -12.19 -8.28
CA ALA A 77 2.21 -11.93 -8.33
C ALA A 77 2.96 -12.72 -9.42
N GLY A 78 2.24 -13.61 -10.12
CA GLY A 78 2.82 -14.51 -11.14
C GLY A 78 3.70 -15.60 -10.54
N LEU A 79 3.44 -15.98 -9.29
CA LEU A 79 4.09 -17.12 -8.66
C LEU A 79 3.42 -18.40 -9.14
N HIS A 80 4.18 -19.48 -9.08
CA HIS A 80 3.65 -20.82 -9.22
C HIS A 80 2.77 -21.20 -8.02
N GLU A 81 2.03 -22.31 -8.12
CA GLU A 81 1.07 -22.69 -7.07
C GLU A 81 1.75 -22.92 -5.72
N ALA A 82 2.85 -23.66 -5.65
CA ALA A 82 3.54 -23.90 -4.38
C ALA A 82 4.11 -22.60 -3.77
N GLY A 83 4.63 -21.68 -4.60
CA GLY A 83 5.11 -20.38 -4.15
C GLY A 83 3.98 -19.45 -3.71
N THR A 84 2.85 -19.48 -4.41
CA THR A 84 1.64 -18.72 -4.05
C THR A 84 1.07 -19.25 -2.73
N MET A 85 1.02 -20.58 -2.57
CA MET A 85 0.56 -21.24 -1.35
C MET A 85 1.44 -20.87 -0.17
N HIS A 86 2.76 -20.87 -0.36
CA HIS A 86 3.70 -20.47 0.67
C HIS A 86 3.54 -18.98 1.03
N ALA A 87 3.49 -18.09 0.03
CA ALA A 87 3.32 -16.66 0.23
C ALA A 87 2.02 -16.33 0.99
N ILE A 88 0.89 -16.92 0.60
CA ILE A 88 -0.40 -16.65 1.23
C ILE A 88 -0.48 -17.25 2.64
N THR A 89 0.19 -18.39 2.88
CA THR A 89 0.29 -19.00 4.20
C THR A 89 1.13 -18.13 5.14
N LEU A 90 2.31 -17.69 4.71
CA LEU A 90 3.14 -16.76 5.47
C LEU A 90 2.40 -15.46 5.77
N PHE A 91 1.72 -14.91 4.77
CA PHE A 91 0.89 -13.73 4.96
C PHE A 91 -0.16 -13.97 6.04
N ARG A 92 -0.87 -15.11 6.02
CA ARG A 92 -1.86 -15.48 7.06
C ARG A 92 -1.24 -15.60 8.45
N GLU A 93 -0.12 -16.31 8.57
CA GLU A 93 0.56 -16.53 9.86
C GLU A 93 1.05 -15.20 10.47
N SER A 94 1.58 -14.31 9.62
CA SER A 94 2.03 -12.97 10.02
C SER A 94 0.92 -12.07 10.56
N LEU A 95 -0.36 -12.36 10.26
CA LEU A 95 -1.48 -11.60 10.82
C LEU A 95 -1.61 -11.80 12.33
N GLY A 96 -1.21 -12.97 12.83
CA GLY A 96 -1.19 -13.29 14.27
C GLY A 96 0.03 -12.74 15.01
N VAL A 97 1.08 -12.33 14.30
CA VAL A 97 2.35 -11.90 14.88
C VAL A 97 2.53 -10.38 14.74
N PRO A 98 2.49 -9.62 15.85
CA PRO A 98 2.70 -8.18 15.78
C PRO A 98 4.14 -7.86 15.39
N GLY A 99 4.31 -7.10 14.29
CA GLY A 99 5.61 -6.65 13.81
C GLY A 99 6.26 -7.55 12.74
N ASP A 100 5.57 -8.60 12.29
CA ASP A 100 6.08 -9.49 11.25
C ASP A 100 6.13 -8.80 9.88
N GLU A 101 7.28 -8.91 9.20
CA GLU A 101 7.53 -8.32 7.89
C GLU A 101 6.63 -8.93 6.80
N ASN A 102 6.22 -10.19 6.99
CA ASN A 102 5.36 -10.93 6.06
C ASN A 102 3.91 -10.40 6.04
N ARG A 103 3.54 -9.47 6.94
CA ARG A 103 2.30 -8.68 6.83
C ARG A 103 2.29 -7.79 5.60
N ASN A 104 3.46 -7.52 5.02
CA ASN A 104 3.55 -6.84 3.74
C ASN A 104 3.42 -7.86 2.61
N PRO A 105 2.44 -7.71 1.70
CA PRO A 105 2.26 -8.67 0.61
C PRO A 105 3.51 -8.76 -0.29
N MET A 106 4.31 -7.71 -0.40
CA MET A 106 5.55 -7.72 -1.18
C MET A 106 6.60 -8.67 -0.61
N VAL A 107 6.75 -8.70 0.73
CA VAL A 107 7.72 -9.58 1.42
C VAL A 107 7.25 -11.03 1.30
N ALA A 108 5.96 -11.28 1.52
CA ALA A 108 5.36 -12.60 1.35
C ALA A 108 5.54 -13.15 -0.10
N ILE A 109 5.35 -12.29 -1.11
CA ILE A 109 5.60 -12.62 -2.53
C ILE A 109 7.06 -13.01 -2.75
N GLU A 110 8.00 -12.26 -2.17
CA GLU A 110 9.42 -12.54 -2.32
C GLU A 110 9.81 -13.87 -1.65
N ALA A 111 9.28 -14.14 -0.46
CA ALA A 111 9.42 -15.44 0.19
C ALA A 111 8.85 -16.59 -0.67
N GLY A 112 7.68 -16.40 -1.27
CA GLY A 112 7.09 -17.38 -2.18
C GLY A 112 7.91 -17.61 -3.46
N ARG A 113 8.66 -16.62 -3.95
CA ARG A 113 9.55 -16.78 -5.11
C ARG A 113 10.80 -17.59 -4.82
N LEU A 114 11.20 -17.67 -3.55
CA LEU A 114 12.33 -18.47 -3.11
C LEU A 114 11.97 -19.95 -2.99
N VAL A 115 10.68 -20.29 -3.02
CA VAL A 115 10.22 -21.68 -3.07
C VAL A 115 10.50 -22.22 -4.47
N PRO A 116 11.26 -23.33 -4.60
CA PRO A 116 11.46 -23.95 -5.89
C PRO A 116 10.17 -24.64 -6.37
N GLU A 117 9.94 -24.61 -7.68
CA GLU A 117 8.99 -25.49 -8.38
C GLU A 117 9.49 -26.93 -8.21
N GLY A 118 8.88 -27.67 -7.28
CA GLY A 118 9.21 -29.07 -6.99
C GLY A 118 8.58 -30.03 -7.98
#